data_AF-R4VZX8-F1
#
_entry.id   AF-R4VZX8-F1
#
_cell.length_a   1.000
_cell.length_b   1.000
_cell.length_c   1.000
_cell.angle_alpha   90.00
_cell.angle_beta   90.00
_cell.angle_gamma   90.00
#
_symmetry.space_group_name_H-M   'P 1'
#
loop_
_entity.id
_entity.type
_entity.pdbx_description
1 polymer ?
#
loop_
_entity_poly.entity_id
_entity_poly.type
_entity_poly.pdbx_seq_one_letter_code
_entity_poly.pdbx_strand_id
1 'polypeptide(L)'
;MVGVSTGLSRYGVEAPTVVRAPTTDADGLKICPECGAPIGGTLGTQRIAHPTIRDDLEADELVTHGYRCNRHPSWVVLPSHPNELPDGWASVEIDLADGRSRPVPVPQAEVGTA
;
A
#
# COMPACT_ATOMS: atom_id res chain seq x y z
N MET A 1 -7.19 8.75 26.67
CA MET A 1 -7.50 7.33 26.93
C MET A 1 -6.63 6.50 26.00
N VAL A 2 -5.92 5.54 26.58
CA VAL A 2 -4.81 4.78 25.97
C VAL A 2 -5.34 3.79 24.93
N GLY A 3 -4.94 3.96 23.67
CA GLY A 3 -5.12 2.97 22.62
C GLY A 3 -3.95 1.98 22.67
N VAL A 4 -4.25 0.76 23.09
CA VAL A 4 -3.31 -0.36 23.26
C VAL A 4 -2.53 -0.62 21.96
N SER A 5 -1.21 -0.52 22.04
CA SER A 5 -0.28 -1.03 21.04
C SER A 5 -0.23 -2.56 21.12
N THR A 6 -1.25 -3.22 20.56
CA THR A 6 -1.28 -4.68 20.42
C THR A 6 -0.45 -5.08 19.20
N GLY A 7 0.88 -5.16 19.35
CA GLY A 7 1.79 -5.55 18.27
C GLY A 7 3.26 -5.57 18.67
N LEU A 8 4.11 -6.19 17.83
CA LEU A 8 5.57 -6.26 18.00
C LEU A 8 6.26 -4.88 18.05
N SER A 9 5.52 -3.80 17.75
CA SER A 9 5.95 -2.40 17.84
C SER A 9 6.54 -2.03 19.20
N ARG A 10 6.07 -2.65 20.30
CA ARG A 10 6.64 -2.44 21.64
C ARG A 10 8.09 -2.93 21.78
N TYR A 11 8.56 -3.74 20.84
CA TYR A 11 9.92 -4.25 20.76
C TYR A 11 10.75 -3.53 19.68
N GLY A 12 10.28 -2.41 19.15
CA GLY A 12 10.96 -1.67 18.07
C GLY A 12 10.86 -2.35 16.70
N VAL A 13 9.99 -3.36 16.56
CA VAL A 13 9.72 -3.99 15.26
C VAL A 13 8.62 -3.19 14.57
N GLU A 14 8.99 -2.49 13.50
CA GLU A 14 8.02 -1.87 12.61
C GLU A 14 7.29 -2.99 11.85
N ALA A 15 5.96 -3.03 11.98
CA ALA A 15 5.18 -4.03 11.28
C ALA A 15 5.18 -3.69 9.78
N PRO A 16 5.49 -4.64 8.90
CA PRO A 16 5.50 -4.37 7.47
C PRO A 16 4.13 -3.89 7.02
N THR A 17 4.12 -2.93 6.09
CA THR A 17 2.87 -2.47 5.48
C THR A 17 2.29 -3.61 4.65
N VAL A 18 1.02 -3.95 4.89
CA VAL A 18 0.35 -5.00 4.13
C VAL A 18 -0.18 -4.39 2.84
N VAL A 19 0.31 -4.82 1.69
CA VAL A 19 -0.17 -4.32 0.40
C VAL A 19 -1.15 -5.32 -0.22
N ARG A 20 -2.33 -4.85 -0.63
CA ARG A 20 -3.40 -5.68 -1.20
C ARG A 20 -3.97 -5.09 -2.48
N ALA A 21 -4.58 -5.94 -3.30
CA ALA A 21 -5.32 -5.48 -4.47
C ALA A 21 -6.55 -4.65 -4.05
N PRO A 22 -6.85 -3.54 -4.77
CA PRO A 22 -8.09 -2.80 -4.59
C PRO A 22 -9.31 -3.70 -4.71
N THR A 23 -10.28 -3.51 -3.81
CA THR A 23 -11.53 -4.28 -3.79
C THR A 23 -12.72 -3.33 -3.71
N THR A 24 -13.85 -3.76 -4.28
CA THR A 24 -15.13 -3.04 -4.23
C THR A 24 -16.22 -3.91 -3.63
N ASP A 25 -17.19 -3.29 -2.95
CA ASP A 25 -18.42 -3.97 -2.54
C ASP A 25 -19.41 -4.11 -3.70
N ALA A 26 -20.63 -4.59 -3.39
CA ALA A 26 -21.70 -4.80 -4.36
C ALA A 26 -22.22 -3.48 -4.99
N ASP A 27 -22.03 -2.35 -4.31
CA ASP A 27 -22.43 -1.02 -4.76
C ASP A 27 -21.29 -0.30 -5.52
N GLY A 28 -20.14 -0.96 -5.69
CA GLY A 28 -18.96 -0.41 -6.36
C GLY A 28 -18.10 0.49 -5.47
N LEU A 29 -18.38 0.57 -4.16
CA LEU A 29 -17.59 1.38 -3.24
C LEU A 29 -16.27 0.69 -2.91
N LYS A 30 -15.19 1.47 -2.86
CA LYS A 30 -13.86 0.97 -2.48
C LYS A 30 -13.86 0.54 -1.01
N ILE A 31 -13.53 -0.73 -0.77
CA ILE A 31 -13.46 -1.35 0.56
C ILE A 31 -12.10 -2.00 0.81
N CYS A 32 -11.75 -2.11 2.09
CA CYS A 32 -10.60 -2.89 2.52
C CYS A 32 -10.88 -4.40 2.35
N PRO A 33 -10.05 -5.17 1.64
CA PRO A 33 -10.25 -6.61 1.45
C PRO A 33 -10.11 -7.42 2.74
N GLU A 34 -9.44 -6.86 3.77
CA GLU A 34 -9.19 -7.55 5.04
C GLU A 34 -10.36 -7.42 6.03
N CYS A 35 -11.06 -6.28 6.05
CA CYS A 35 -12.12 -6.01 7.04
C CYS A 35 -13.44 -5.48 6.47
N GLY A 36 -13.52 -5.26 5.15
CA GLY A 36 -14.72 -4.72 4.49
C GLY A 36 -15.00 -3.23 4.77
N ALA A 37 -14.11 -2.54 5.49
CA ALA A 37 -14.32 -1.12 5.80
C ALA A 37 -14.27 -0.24 4.54
N PRO A 38 -15.13 0.78 4.43
CA PRO A 38 -15.05 1.72 3.32
C PRO A 38 -13.74 2.53 3.41
N ILE A 39 -13.02 2.58 2.29
CA ILE A 39 -11.73 3.28 2.17
C ILE A 39 -11.76 4.39 1.13
N GLY A 40 -12.89 4.63 0.45
CA GLY A 40 -12.98 5.61 -0.64
C GLY A 40 -12.48 7.02 -0.28
N GLY A 41 -12.69 7.46 0.97
CA GLY A 41 -12.21 8.76 1.46
C GLY A 41 -10.71 8.81 1.84
N THR A 42 -9.94 7.76 1.58
CA THR A 42 -8.52 7.64 1.99
C THR A 42 -7.55 7.68 0.82
N LEU A 43 -8.04 7.98 -0.39
CA LEU A 43 -7.21 8.08 -1.58
C LEU A 43 -6.16 9.18 -1.40
N GLY A 44 -4.90 8.86 -1.67
CA GLY A 44 -3.80 9.81 -1.67
C GLY A 44 -2.45 9.11 -1.67
N THR A 45 -1.41 9.86 -1.32
CA THR A 45 -0.06 9.33 -1.19
C THR A 45 0.09 8.51 0.09
N GLN A 46 0.53 7.27 -0.07
CA GLN A 46 0.77 6.30 1.01
C GLN A 46 2.23 5.86 1.01
N ARG A 47 2.70 5.41 2.17
CA ARG A 47 4.04 4.85 2.35
C ARG A 47 3.93 3.36 2.66
N ILE A 48 4.71 2.56 1.95
CA ILE A 48 4.85 1.12 2.16
C ILE A 48 6.21 0.91 2.82
N ALA A 49 6.22 0.42 4.05
CA ALA A 49 7.47 0.06 4.74
C ALA A 49 7.89 -1.35 4.32
N HIS A 50 9.18 -1.51 4.01
CA HIS A 50 9.82 -2.76 3.61
C HIS A 50 9.07 -3.55 2.50
N PRO A 51 8.74 -2.92 1.35
CA PRO A 51 8.15 -3.63 0.22
C PRO A 51 9.10 -4.68 -0.37
N THR A 52 8.51 -5.75 -0.88
CA THR A 52 9.21 -6.66 -1.79
C THR A 52 8.96 -6.18 -3.22
N ILE A 53 9.97 -5.52 -3.81
CA ILE A 53 9.92 -5.06 -5.19
C ILE A 53 10.43 -6.19 -6.07
N ARG A 54 9.79 -6.39 -7.22
CA ARG A 54 10.23 -7.40 -8.19
C ARG A 54 11.63 -7.03 -8.71
N ASP A 55 12.41 -8.04 -9.11
CA ASP A 55 13.79 -7.90 -9.63
C ASP A 55 14.89 -7.73 -8.54
N ASP A 56 14.70 -8.33 -7.36
CA ASP A 56 15.65 -8.34 -6.23
C ASP A 56 16.01 -6.94 -5.69
N LEU A 57 15.15 -5.95 -5.96
CA LEU A 57 15.29 -4.61 -5.40
C LEU A 57 14.67 -4.56 -4.00
N GLU A 58 15.44 -4.10 -3.03
CA GLU A 58 14.98 -3.83 -1.68
C GLU A 58 14.92 -2.32 -1.45
N ALA A 59 13.81 -1.85 -0.89
CA ALA A 59 13.66 -0.48 -0.43
C ALA A 59 13.17 -0.50 1.01
N ASP A 60 13.69 0.39 1.85
CA ASP A 60 13.19 0.55 3.22
C ASP A 60 11.77 1.15 3.23
N GLU A 61 11.50 2.06 2.29
CA GLU A 61 10.21 2.71 2.10
C GLU A 61 9.93 2.86 0.60
N LEU A 62 8.66 2.67 0.21
CA LEU A 62 8.16 2.99 -1.12
C LEU A 62 6.93 3.88 -1.02
N VAL A 63 6.97 4.99 -1.75
CA VAL A 63 5.84 5.91 -1.86
C VAL A 63 4.94 5.44 -2.99
N THR A 64 3.64 5.27 -2.69
CA THR A 64 2.64 4.89 -3.69
C THR A 64 1.41 5.77 -3.64
N HIS A 65 0.67 5.87 -4.74
CA HIS A 65 -0.65 6.50 -4.75
C HIS A 65 -1.74 5.43 -4.58
N GLY A 66 -2.65 5.61 -3.63
CA GLY A 66 -3.68 4.61 -3.37
C GLY A 66 -4.50 4.87 -2.12
N TYR A 67 -5.24 3.85 -1.73
CA TYR A 67 -6.11 3.87 -0.56
C TYR A 67 -5.40 3.26 0.64
N ARG A 68 -5.83 3.65 1.84
CA ARG A 68 -5.28 3.12 3.10
C ARG A 68 -6.38 2.76 4.08
N CYS A 69 -6.35 1.54 4.59
CA CYS A 69 -7.14 1.15 5.75
C CYS A 69 -6.32 1.31 7.04
N ASN A 70 -6.89 2.02 8.01
CA ASN A 70 -6.30 2.25 9.34
C ASN A 70 -6.97 1.42 10.45
N ARG A 71 -7.87 0.48 10.11
CA ARG A 71 -8.53 -0.40 11.09
C ARG A 71 -7.67 -1.61 11.51
N HIS A 72 -6.54 -1.83 10.84
CA HIS A 72 -5.64 -2.95 11.12
C HIS A 72 -4.42 -2.49 11.93
N PRO A 73 -3.83 -3.38 12.75
CA PRO A 73 -2.60 -3.09 13.50
C PRO A 73 -1.43 -2.67 12.59
N SER A 74 -1.29 -3.34 11.43
CA SER A 74 -0.48 -2.87 10.31
C SER A 74 -1.34 -2.06 9.35
N TRP A 75 -0.79 -1.05 8.69
CA TRP A 75 -1.54 -0.33 7.66
C TRP A 75 -1.74 -1.26 6.45
N VAL A 76 -2.96 -1.25 5.91
CA VAL A 76 -3.24 -1.94 4.64
C VAL A 76 -3.30 -0.89 3.55
N VAL A 77 -2.38 -0.97 2.59
CA VAL A 77 -2.32 -0.06 1.44
C VAL A 77 -2.86 -0.78 0.20
N LEU A 78 -3.72 -0.11 -0.55
CA LEU A 78 -4.30 -0.60 -1.80
C LEU A 78 -3.92 0.37 -2.92
N PRO A 79 -2.86 0.08 -3.70
CA PRO A 79 -2.40 0.94 -4.77
C PRO A 79 -3.49 1.21 -5.83
N SER A 80 -3.57 2.43 -6.34
CA SER A 80 -4.47 2.73 -7.47
C SER A 80 -4.01 2.03 -8.75
N HIS A 81 -4.91 1.87 -9.72
CA HIS A 81 -4.54 1.17 -10.95
C HIS A 81 -3.47 1.96 -11.72
N PRO A 82 -2.52 1.31 -12.42
CA PRO A 82 -1.52 1.99 -13.26
C PRO A 82 -2.10 2.76 -14.46
N ASN A 83 -3.40 2.64 -14.74
CA ASN A 83 -4.06 3.47 -15.76
C ASN A 83 -4.58 4.80 -15.18
N GLU A 84 -4.45 4.99 -13.87
CA GLU A 84 -4.86 6.17 -13.11
C GLU A 84 -3.64 6.89 -12.50
N LEU A 85 -2.47 6.77 -13.15
CA LEU A 85 -1.24 7.42 -12.70
C LEU A 85 -1.40 8.94 -12.78
N PRO A 86 -1.16 9.69 -11.69
CA PRO A 86 -1.00 11.13 -11.78
C PRO A 86 0.23 11.47 -12.64
N ASP A 87 0.24 12.66 -13.26
CA ASP A 87 1.41 13.15 -13.99
C ASP A 87 2.66 13.12 -13.09
N GLY A 88 3.78 12.62 -13.62
CA GLY A 88 5.03 12.47 -12.87
C GLY A 88 5.13 11.19 -12.01
N TRP A 89 4.25 10.22 -12.24
CA TRP A 89 4.31 8.89 -11.62
C TRP A 89 4.68 7.81 -12.65
N ALA A 90 5.45 6.83 -12.21
CA ALA A 90 5.85 5.64 -12.95
C ALA A 90 5.21 4.38 -12.34
N SER A 91 5.26 3.27 -13.07
CA SER A 91 4.74 1.98 -12.62
C SER A 91 5.89 1.07 -12.21
N VAL A 92 5.85 0.54 -10.98
CA VAL A 92 6.82 -0.45 -10.47
C VAL A 92 6.08 -1.73 -10.08
N GLU A 93 6.62 -2.88 -10.43
CA GLU A 93 6.07 -4.17 -10.02
C GLU A 93 6.46 -4.48 -8.57
N ILE A 94 5.47 -4.65 -7.68
CA ILE A 94 5.71 -5.12 -6.31
C ILE A 94 4.91 -6.37 -6.01
N ASP A 95 5.41 -7.20 -5.10
CA ASP A 95 4.70 -8.37 -4.61
C ASP A 95 3.70 -7.96 -3.53
N LEU A 96 2.43 -8.28 -3.79
CA LEU A 96 1.35 -8.07 -2.86
C LEU A 96 1.27 -9.23 -1.87
N ALA A 97 0.63 -8.98 -0.73
CA ALA A 97 0.47 -10.00 0.31
C ALA A 97 -0.38 -11.22 -0.14
N ASP A 98 -1.06 -11.15 -1.29
CA ASP A 98 -1.81 -12.27 -1.88
C ASP A 98 -0.92 -13.16 -2.78
N GLY A 99 0.39 -12.91 -2.81
CA GLY A 99 1.38 -13.66 -3.57
C GLY A 99 1.40 -13.30 -5.07
N ARG A 100 0.74 -12.21 -5.47
CA ARG A 100 0.73 -11.74 -6.86
C ARG A 100 1.55 -10.47 -6.98
N SER A 101 2.34 -10.38 -8.04
CA SER A 101 2.98 -9.14 -8.43
C SER A 101 1.95 -8.23 -9.12
N ARG A 102 1.99 -6.94 -8.80
CA ARG A 102 1.19 -5.94 -9.51
C ARG A 102 1.97 -4.65 -9.76
N PRO A 103 1.64 -3.95 -10.86
CA PRO A 103 2.12 -2.60 -11.11
C PRO A 103 1.51 -1.64 -10.11
N VAL A 104 2.36 -0.84 -9.45
CA VAL A 104 1.94 0.21 -8.51
C VAL A 104 2.48 1.57 -8.92
N PRO A 105 1.68 2.65 -8.76
CA PRO A 105 2.16 4.01 -8.91
C PRO A 105 3.29 4.29 -7.94
N VAL A 106 4.40 4.82 -8.43
CA VAL A 106 5.48 5.40 -7.63
C VAL A 106 5.89 6.75 -8.25
N PRO A 107 6.35 7.75 -7.48
CA PRO A 107 6.81 8.99 -8.08
C PRO A 107 7.99 8.72 -9.03
N GLN A 108 7.99 9.30 -10.23
CA GLN A 108 9.02 9.06 -11.24
C GLN A 108 10.44 9.43 -10.74
N ALA A 109 10.53 10.41 -9.84
CA ALA A 109 11.78 10.80 -9.18
C ALA A 109 12.41 9.66 -8.35
N GLU A 110 11.60 8.73 -7.83
CA GLU A 110 12.07 7.59 -7.03
C GLU A 110 12.56 6.42 -7.89
N VAL A 111 12.20 6.39 -9.19
CA VAL A 111 12.54 5.27 -10.08
C VAL A 111 13.93 5.44 -10.73
N GLY A 112 14.48 6.66 -10.73
CA GLY A 112 15.80 6.96 -11.29
C GLY A 112 15.87 6.73 -12.79
N THR A 113 16.10 7.79 -13.57
CA THR A 113 16.55 7.63 -14.96
C THR A 113 17.96 7.04 -14.91
N ALA A 114 18.14 5.80 -15.40
CA ALA A 114 19.45 5.28 -15.76
C ALA A 114 20.12 6.16 -16.82
#